data_AF-A0A5J6FG63-F1
#
_entry.id   AF-A0A5J6FG63-F1
#
_cell.length_a   1.000
_cell.length_b   1.000
_cell.length_c   1.000
_cell.angle_alpha   90.00
_cell.angle_beta   90.00
_cell.angle_gamma   90.00
#
_symmetry.space_group_name_H-M   'P 1'
#
loop_
_entity.id
_entity.type
_entity.pdbx_description
1 polymer ?
#
loop_
_entity_poly.entity_id
_entity_poly.type
_entity_poly.pdbx_seq_one_letter_code
_entity_poly.pdbx_strand_id
1 'polypeptide(L)'
;MTTTDWDDAAGSFDDEPDHGLLDPVVRDAWARRMETWLPSSRSEVLDLGCGTGSLALLAAGQGHRVTAVDRSGRMAERARAKLAGTGAEVLVGDAARPPVGGQRFDVVLARHVVWLLPDPAAALGHWFSLLRPGGRLVLVEGVWGGTGLSAARLTALLTPFTERIHHEPLSGDSRLWGKEVDDERYALVARAVPAHRHREVVDVHLILRRGPEVLLARRAGTGYADGLLHAPSGHAEDGEDVREAMVREAAEEIGVVLDPDELRVALVMQHRGPGGNPRMGWFFEAEYDPERPPRNAEPEKCSGIGWYRLDALPDDMVAYCRAGLDGYRAEERFLIHWHEDGDTVAHAPGGVDRAVPLPVSATPTGRVHHIEVWVPDLARAEKDWGWLLEELGHIPYQRWAHGRSWRRGDGYVVVEQSPDGTGATHDRRRPGVNHLAFHVRDRAALDDLVARAPAHGWRLLFPDRHPYAGGSGHYAAYLENAAGYEVELVAP
;
A
#
# COMPACT_ATOMS: atom_id res chain seq x y z
N MET A 1 19.38 5.48 -48.12
CA MET A 1 18.23 4.55 -48.08
C MET A 1 18.53 3.40 -49.01
N THR A 2 18.68 2.20 -48.47
CA THR A 2 18.85 0.99 -49.25
C THR A 2 17.57 0.74 -50.07
N THR A 3 17.70 0.77 -51.39
CA THR A 3 16.65 0.50 -52.38
C THR A 3 16.43 -1.00 -52.53
N THR A 4 16.21 -1.70 -51.41
CA THR A 4 15.95 -3.14 -51.44
C THR A 4 14.52 -3.36 -51.93
N ASP A 5 14.40 -4.02 -53.09
CA ASP A 5 13.13 -4.51 -53.60
C ASP A 5 12.75 -5.80 -52.85
N TRP A 6 11.83 -5.66 -51.90
CA TRP A 6 11.36 -6.80 -51.12
C TRP A 6 10.37 -7.69 -51.88
N ASP A 7 9.74 -7.20 -52.95
CA ASP A 7 8.90 -8.04 -53.80
C ASP A 7 9.75 -9.06 -54.58
N ASP A 8 10.96 -8.68 -55.00
CA ASP A 8 11.91 -9.60 -55.62
C ASP A 8 12.54 -10.56 -54.61
N ALA A 9 12.83 -10.10 -53.40
CA ALA A 9 13.42 -10.93 -52.34
C ALA A 9 12.44 -11.96 -51.75
N ALA A 10 11.13 -11.75 -51.85
CA ALA A 10 10.11 -12.59 -51.24
C ALA A 10 10.24 -14.08 -51.62
N GLY A 11 10.73 -14.36 -52.84
CA GLY A 11 10.94 -15.70 -53.40
C GLY A 11 11.75 -16.63 -52.50
N SER A 12 12.88 -16.13 -52.01
CA SER A 12 13.92 -16.84 -51.26
C SER A 12 14.06 -16.34 -49.83
N PHE A 13 13.19 -15.43 -49.37
CA PHE A 13 13.33 -14.79 -48.06
C PHE A 13 13.34 -15.81 -46.90
N ASP A 14 12.56 -16.89 -47.02
CA ASP A 14 12.45 -17.95 -46.02
C ASP A 14 13.62 -18.95 -46.04
N ASP A 15 14.53 -18.86 -47.02
CA ASP A 15 15.69 -19.76 -47.11
C ASP A 15 16.74 -19.46 -46.02
N GLU A 16 16.78 -18.23 -45.52
CA GLU A 16 17.60 -17.89 -44.37
C GLU A 16 16.99 -18.49 -43.09
N PRO A 17 17.75 -19.21 -42.25
CA PRO A 17 17.21 -20.01 -41.15
C PRO A 17 16.33 -19.23 -40.16
N ASP A 18 16.72 -18.02 -39.78
CA ASP A 18 15.99 -17.18 -38.83
C ASP A 18 14.83 -16.40 -39.48
N HIS A 19 14.76 -16.35 -40.82
CA HIS A 19 13.65 -15.72 -41.52
C HIS A 19 12.46 -16.67 -41.62
N GLY A 20 12.63 -17.83 -42.26
CA GLY A 20 11.55 -18.77 -42.53
C GLY A 20 11.16 -19.63 -41.33
N LEU A 21 12.08 -19.81 -40.37
CA LEU A 21 11.92 -20.70 -39.22
C LEU A 21 11.52 -22.12 -39.65
N LEU A 22 12.05 -22.60 -40.77
CA LEU A 22 11.74 -23.92 -41.33
C LEU A 22 12.38 -25.05 -40.51
N ASP A 23 13.57 -24.80 -39.96
CA ASP A 23 14.24 -25.70 -39.04
C ASP A 23 13.51 -25.76 -37.68
N PRO A 24 13.14 -26.95 -37.17
CA PRO A 24 12.41 -27.09 -35.90
C PRO A 24 13.16 -26.56 -34.69
N VAL A 25 14.50 -26.69 -34.64
CA VAL A 25 15.33 -26.22 -33.52
C VAL A 25 15.33 -24.70 -33.49
N VAL A 26 15.49 -24.07 -34.66
CA VAL A 26 15.46 -22.61 -34.79
C VAL A 26 14.09 -22.07 -34.43
N ARG A 27 13.01 -22.67 -34.95
CA ARG A 27 11.63 -22.29 -34.64
C ARG A 27 11.32 -22.37 -33.15
N ASP A 28 11.70 -23.47 -32.51
CA ASP A 28 11.47 -23.73 -31.09
C ASP A 28 12.30 -22.79 -30.19
N ALA A 29 13.52 -22.44 -30.59
CA ALA A 29 14.31 -21.41 -29.92
C ALA A 29 13.62 -20.03 -29.98
N TRP A 30 13.12 -19.61 -31.14
CA TRP A 30 12.36 -18.37 -31.28
C TRP A 30 11.03 -18.39 -30.53
N ALA A 31 10.30 -19.50 -30.56
CA ALA A 31 9.03 -19.64 -29.83
C ALA A 31 9.23 -19.40 -28.33
N ARG A 32 10.23 -20.04 -27.71
CA ARG A 32 10.58 -19.84 -26.30
C ARG A 32 11.00 -18.41 -25.97
N ARG A 33 11.75 -17.74 -26.86
CA ARG A 33 12.10 -16.33 -26.64
C ARG A 33 10.87 -15.43 -26.73
N MET A 34 9.98 -15.68 -27.66
CA MET A 34 8.74 -14.93 -27.74
C MET A 34 7.86 -15.09 -26.50
N GLU A 35 7.82 -16.27 -25.87
CA GLU A 35 7.10 -16.49 -24.60
C GLU A 35 7.61 -15.57 -23.47
N THR A 36 8.90 -15.21 -23.46
CA THR A 36 9.46 -14.30 -22.44
C THR A 36 9.17 -12.83 -22.74
N TRP A 37 9.05 -12.46 -24.02
CA TRP A 37 8.80 -11.08 -24.46
C TRP A 37 7.31 -10.72 -24.45
N LEU A 38 6.44 -11.65 -24.81
CA LEU A 38 5.00 -11.47 -24.91
C LEU A 38 4.27 -11.63 -23.55
N PRO A 39 3.04 -11.11 -23.39
CA PRO A 39 2.20 -11.40 -22.22
C PRO A 39 1.77 -12.87 -22.18
N SER A 40 1.60 -13.45 -20.98
CA SER A 40 1.11 -14.83 -20.84
C SER A 40 -0.38 -14.98 -21.13
N SER A 41 -1.15 -13.90 -21.02
CA SER A 41 -2.56 -13.84 -21.40
C SER A 41 -2.72 -13.56 -22.89
N ARG A 42 -3.78 -14.11 -23.49
CA ARG A 42 -4.21 -13.74 -24.84
C ARG A 42 -4.28 -12.22 -24.98
N SER A 43 -3.67 -11.69 -26.04
CA SER A 43 -3.43 -10.27 -26.24
C SER A 43 -3.55 -9.91 -27.73
N GLU A 44 -3.82 -8.63 -28.04
CA GLU A 44 -3.79 -8.06 -29.38
C GLU A 44 -2.35 -7.67 -29.75
N VAL A 45 -1.80 -8.29 -30.79
CA VAL A 45 -0.41 -8.13 -31.24
C VAL A 45 -0.41 -7.54 -32.65
N LEU A 46 0.33 -6.43 -32.83
CA LEU A 46 0.60 -5.83 -34.13
C LEU A 46 2.04 -6.16 -34.55
N ASP A 47 2.22 -6.97 -35.59
CA ASP A 47 3.54 -7.31 -36.17
C ASP A 47 3.82 -6.40 -37.37
N LEU A 48 4.77 -5.47 -37.21
CA LEU A 48 5.12 -4.44 -38.19
C LEU A 48 6.36 -4.84 -38.97
N GLY A 49 6.25 -4.82 -40.31
CA GLY A 49 7.24 -5.41 -41.22
C GLY A 49 7.31 -6.92 -41.04
N CYS A 50 6.15 -7.58 -41.05
CA CYS A 50 6.03 -9.01 -40.71
C CYS A 50 6.75 -9.94 -41.70
N GLY A 51 7.15 -9.45 -42.88
CA GLY A 51 7.73 -10.25 -43.95
C GLY A 51 6.77 -11.37 -44.36
N THR A 52 7.28 -12.60 -44.39
CA THR A 52 6.49 -13.81 -44.68
C THR A 52 5.71 -14.34 -43.47
N GLY A 53 5.67 -13.62 -42.34
CA GLY A 53 4.78 -13.89 -41.20
C GLY A 53 5.31 -14.89 -40.16
N SER A 54 6.63 -15.09 -40.06
CA SER A 54 7.20 -16.11 -39.17
C SER A 54 6.99 -15.81 -37.68
N LEU A 55 7.20 -14.56 -37.23
CA LEU A 55 6.93 -14.20 -35.82
C LEU A 55 5.43 -14.08 -35.55
N ALA A 56 4.65 -13.52 -36.49
CA ALA A 56 3.19 -13.55 -36.44
C ALA A 56 2.63 -14.97 -36.23
N LEU A 57 3.21 -15.98 -36.90
CA LEU A 57 2.78 -17.38 -36.75
C LEU A 57 3.07 -17.91 -35.35
N LEU A 58 4.24 -17.62 -34.80
CA LEU A 58 4.59 -18.00 -33.43
C LEU A 58 3.67 -17.32 -32.41
N ALA A 59 3.40 -16.02 -32.55
CA ALA A 59 2.50 -15.29 -31.66
C ALA A 59 1.06 -15.85 -31.72
N ALA A 60 0.56 -16.16 -32.92
CA ALA A 60 -0.74 -16.78 -33.09
C ALA A 60 -0.78 -18.20 -32.49
N GLY A 61 0.30 -18.98 -32.65
CA GLY A 61 0.46 -20.29 -32.03
C GLY A 61 0.47 -20.26 -30.50
N GLN A 62 0.90 -19.16 -29.90
CA GLN A 62 0.82 -18.89 -28.45
C GLN A 62 -0.57 -18.38 -28.01
N GLY A 63 -1.54 -18.28 -28.92
CA GLY A 63 -2.93 -17.95 -28.63
C GLY A 63 -3.28 -16.46 -28.75
N HIS A 64 -2.34 -15.60 -29.19
CA HIS A 64 -2.59 -14.17 -29.39
C HIS A 64 -3.46 -13.89 -30.62
N ARG A 65 -4.12 -12.74 -30.65
CA ARG A 65 -4.77 -12.20 -31.87
C ARG A 65 -3.76 -11.32 -32.59
N VAL A 66 -3.46 -11.65 -33.84
CA VAL A 66 -2.36 -11.02 -34.58
C VAL A 66 -2.89 -10.23 -35.76
N THR A 67 -2.43 -9.00 -35.88
CA THR A 67 -2.51 -8.17 -37.09
C THR A 67 -1.09 -8.00 -37.62
N ALA A 68 -0.83 -8.46 -38.83
CA ALA A 68 0.49 -8.42 -39.47
C ALA A 68 0.48 -7.42 -40.62
N VAL A 69 1.50 -6.58 -40.72
CA VAL A 69 1.61 -5.51 -41.72
C VAL A 69 2.95 -5.60 -42.42
N ASP A 70 2.94 -5.65 -43.76
CA ASP A 70 4.15 -5.48 -44.57
C ASP A 70 3.89 -4.57 -45.78
N ARG A 71 4.90 -3.84 -46.24
CA ARG A 71 4.78 -2.95 -47.41
C ARG A 71 4.79 -3.72 -48.73
N SER A 72 5.44 -4.89 -48.76
CA SER A 72 5.55 -5.73 -49.95
C SER A 72 4.28 -6.56 -50.10
N GLY A 73 3.65 -6.43 -51.27
CA GLY A 73 2.48 -7.24 -51.62
C GLY A 73 2.81 -8.73 -51.65
N ARG A 74 3.99 -9.10 -52.15
CA ARG A 74 4.44 -10.50 -52.23
C ARG A 74 4.82 -11.11 -50.87
N MET A 75 5.43 -10.33 -49.97
CA MET A 75 5.66 -10.76 -48.58
C MET A 75 4.33 -11.02 -47.88
N ALA A 76 3.39 -10.07 -47.98
CA ALA A 76 2.06 -10.20 -47.40
C ALA A 76 1.27 -11.39 -47.98
N GLU A 77 1.41 -11.70 -49.26
CA GLU A 77 0.82 -12.90 -49.87
C GLU A 77 1.36 -14.18 -49.22
N ARG A 78 2.68 -14.28 -49.04
CA ARG A 78 3.32 -15.41 -48.36
C ARG A 78 2.91 -15.50 -46.89
N ALA A 79 2.82 -14.36 -46.20
CA ALA A 79 2.33 -14.30 -44.82
C ALA A 79 0.89 -14.79 -44.71
N ARG A 80 -0.01 -14.43 -45.64
CA ARG A 80 -1.39 -14.95 -45.68
C ARG A 80 -1.42 -16.46 -45.84
N ALA A 81 -0.59 -17.01 -46.72
CA ALA A 81 -0.49 -18.45 -46.90
C ALA A 81 0.03 -19.15 -45.64
N LYS A 82 1.08 -18.60 -45.00
CA LYS A 82 1.69 -19.14 -43.77
C LYS A 82 0.75 -19.06 -42.56
N LEU A 83 -0.04 -18.00 -42.46
CA LEU A 83 -0.96 -17.74 -41.35
C LEU A 83 -2.37 -18.31 -41.56
N ALA A 84 -2.62 -18.99 -42.67
CA ALA A 84 -3.92 -19.58 -42.98
C ALA A 84 -4.39 -20.49 -41.84
N GLY A 85 -5.63 -20.29 -41.37
CA GLY A 85 -6.21 -21.05 -40.26
C GLY A 85 -5.88 -20.56 -38.85
N THR A 86 -4.98 -19.57 -38.69
CA THR A 86 -4.66 -19.00 -37.35
C THR A 86 -5.66 -17.93 -36.90
N GLY A 87 -6.41 -17.35 -37.83
CA GLY A 87 -7.28 -16.19 -37.58
C GLY A 87 -6.54 -14.85 -37.55
N ALA A 88 -5.24 -14.82 -37.90
CA ALA A 88 -4.48 -13.57 -38.06
C ALA A 88 -4.94 -12.77 -39.28
N GLU A 89 -4.93 -11.44 -39.14
CA GLU A 89 -5.17 -10.50 -40.24
C GLU A 89 -3.85 -10.06 -40.87
N VAL A 90 -3.79 -9.96 -42.20
CA VAL A 90 -2.58 -9.54 -42.94
C VAL A 90 -2.90 -8.38 -43.87
N LEU A 91 -2.31 -7.22 -43.56
CA LEU A 91 -2.51 -5.95 -44.25
C LEU A 91 -1.26 -5.59 -45.09
N VAL A 92 -1.49 -4.98 -46.25
CA VAL A 92 -0.42 -4.35 -47.02
C VAL A 92 -0.34 -2.87 -46.62
N GLY A 93 0.80 -2.42 -46.12
CA GLY A 93 0.95 -1.04 -45.65
C GLY A 93 2.35 -0.69 -45.13
N ASP A 94 2.57 0.61 -44.94
CA ASP A 94 3.84 1.13 -44.40
C ASP A 94 3.90 0.90 -42.88
N ALA A 95 4.97 0.27 -42.40
CA ALA A 95 5.20 0.06 -40.97
C ALA A 95 5.29 1.39 -40.19
N ALA A 96 5.75 2.49 -40.79
CA ALA A 96 5.78 3.81 -40.14
C ALA A 96 4.38 4.40 -39.92
N ARG A 97 3.38 3.98 -40.72
CA ARG A 97 1.98 4.44 -40.65
C ARG A 97 1.04 3.28 -41.02
N PRO A 98 0.92 2.26 -40.16
CA PRO A 98 0.21 1.04 -40.49
C PRO A 98 -1.29 1.32 -40.67
N PRO A 99 -1.98 0.65 -41.62
CA PRO A 99 -3.39 0.91 -41.95
C PRO A 99 -4.35 0.23 -40.95
N VAL A 100 -4.11 0.45 -39.64
CA VAL A 100 -4.86 -0.16 -38.52
C VAL A 100 -5.91 0.78 -37.91
N GLY A 101 -6.08 1.97 -38.49
CA GLY A 101 -7.03 2.97 -38.03
C GLY A 101 -6.78 3.41 -36.58
N GLY A 102 -7.84 3.49 -35.77
CA GLY A 102 -7.77 3.87 -34.35
C GLY A 102 -7.55 2.70 -33.39
N GLN A 103 -7.26 1.49 -33.90
CA GLN A 103 -7.07 0.31 -33.07
C GLN A 103 -5.83 0.45 -32.18
N ARG A 104 -5.96 -0.04 -30.93
CA ARG A 104 -4.85 -0.08 -29.97
C ARG A 104 -4.51 -1.52 -29.60
N PHE A 105 -3.23 -1.78 -29.40
CA PHE A 105 -2.65 -3.11 -29.23
C PHE A 105 -1.99 -3.26 -27.86
N ASP A 106 -1.96 -4.47 -27.35
CA ASP A 106 -1.22 -4.79 -26.12
C ASP A 106 0.27 -4.97 -26.41
N VAL A 107 0.60 -5.41 -27.63
CA VAL A 107 1.97 -5.55 -28.12
C VAL A 107 2.11 -4.99 -29.53
N VAL A 108 3.16 -4.22 -29.75
CA VAL A 108 3.70 -3.94 -31.08
C VAL A 108 5.03 -4.68 -31.19
N LEU A 109 5.17 -5.51 -32.20
CA LEU A 109 6.33 -6.35 -32.49
C LEU A 109 6.95 -5.90 -33.82
N ALA A 110 8.27 -5.83 -33.90
CA ALA A 110 8.98 -5.64 -35.15
C ALA A 110 10.35 -6.33 -35.11
N ARG A 111 10.76 -6.93 -36.23
CA ARG A 111 12.09 -7.54 -36.38
C ARG A 111 12.78 -7.04 -37.65
N HIS A 112 13.95 -6.43 -37.49
CA HIS A 112 14.81 -5.92 -38.57
C HIS A 112 14.11 -4.86 -39.45
N VAL A 113 13.34 -3.97 -38.84
CA VAL A 113 12.51 -2.96 -39.54
C VAL A 113 12.96 -1.54 -39.25
N VAL A 114 13.33 -1.23 -38.00
CA VAL A 114 13.50 0.16 -37.54
C VAL A 114 14.61 0.87 -38.33
N TRP A 115 15.68 0.16 -38.67
CA TRP A 115 16.81 0.67 -39.45
C TRP A 115 16.44 1.00 -40.92
N LEU A 116 15.34 0.46 -41.44
CA LEU A 116 14.83 0.74 -42.79
C LEU A 116 13.94 1.98 -42.84
N LEU A 117 13.50 2.49 -41.68
CA LEU A 117 12.55 3.59 -41.60
C LEU A 117 13.25 4.94 -41.90
N PRO A 118 12.63 5.82 -42.71
CA PRO A 118 13.15 7.15 -42.99
C PRO A 118 13.41 8.00 -41.75
N ASP A 119 12.51 7.91 -40.78
CA ASP A 119 12.55 8.60 -39.49
C ASP A 119 12.18 7.61 -38.38
N PRO A 120 13.17 6.89 -37.83
CA PRO A 120 12.94 5.92 -36.76
C PRO A 120 12.34 6.55 -35.51
N ALA A 121 12.70 7.80 -35.17
CA ALA A 121 12.19 8.46 -33.97
C ALA A 121 10.69 8.75 -34.08
N ALA A 122 10.26 9.32 -35.21
CA ALA A 122 8.85 9.60 -35.46
C ALA A 122 8.02 8.30 -35.54
N ALA A 123 8.55 7.26 -36.20
CA ALA A 123 7.87 5.97 -36.28
C ALA A 123 7.70 5.32 -34.91
N LEU A 124 8.76 5.27 -34.09
CA LEU A 124 8.68 4.76 -32.72
C LEU A 124 7.65 5.52 -31.90
N GLY A 125 7.63 6.86 -31.97
CA GLY A 125 6.61 7.67 -31.30
C GLY A 125 5.18 7.33 -31.75
N HIS A 126 4.97 7.09 -33.04
CA HIS A 126 3.68 6.63 -33.54
C HIS A 126 3.34 5.23 -33.03
N TRP A 127 4.29 4.29 -33.01
CA TRP A 127 4.07 2.94 -32.51
C TRP A 127 3.70 2.93 -31.02
N PHE A 128 4.34 3.77 -30.21
CA PHE A 128 3.91 3.98 -28.81
C PHE A 128 2.48 4.53 -28.71
N SER A 129 2.04 5.37 -29.64
CA SER A 129 0.64 5.83 -29.68
C SER A 129 -0.37 4.74 -30.04
N LEU A 130 0.07 3.67 -30.71
CA LEU A 130 -0.75 2.49 -31.04
C LEU A 130 -0.81 1.49 -29.87
N LEU A 131 0.07 1.61 -28.88
CA LEU A 131 0.02 0.78 -27.68
C LEU A 131 -1.09 1.24 -26.74
N ARG A 132 -1.75 0.27 -26.11
CA ARG A 132 -2.57 0.51 -24.91
C ARG A 132 -1.66 0.90 -23.74
N PRO A 133 -2.18 1.59 -22.72
CA PRO A 133 -1.45 1.82 -21.48
C PRO A 133 -0.88 0.50 -20.91
N GLY A 134 0.41 0.48 -20.60
CA GLY A 134 1.11 -0.72 -20.12
C GLY A 134 1.46 -1.75 -21.21
N GLY A 135 1.13 -1.48 -22.48
CA GLY A 135 1.51 -2.28 -23.63
C GLY A 135 3.02 -2.36 -23.85
N ARG A 136 3.45 -3.35 -24.64
CA ARG A 136 4.87 -3.65 -24.89
C ARG A 136 5.24 -3.37 -26.33
N LEU A 137 6.35 -2.68 -26.53
CA LEU A 137 7.05 -2.63 -27.80
C LEU A 137 8.19 -3.66 -27.75
N VAL A 138 8.16 -4.65 -28.64
CA VAL A 138 9.17 -5.69 -28.77
C VAL A 138 9.90 -5.48 -30.09
N LEU A 139 11.19 -5.17 -30.01
CA LEU A 139 12.04 -4.90 -31.17
C LEU A 139 13.17 -5.92 -31.20
N VAL A 140 13.35 -6.59 -32.34
CA VAL A 140 14.50 -7.46 -32.60
C VAL A 140 15.33 -6.80 -33.68
N GLU A 141 16.54 -6.37 -33.34
CA GLU A 141 17.39 -5.54 -34.20
C GLU A 141 18.87 -5.94 -34.05
N GLY A 142 19.75 -5.29 -34.79
CA GLY A 142 21.17 -5.62 -34.81
C GLY A 142 21.97 -4.77 -35.80
N VAL A 143 23.27 -5.07 -35.88
CA VAL A 143 24.21 -4.47 -36.83
C VAL A 143 25.02 -5.57 -37.50
N TRP A 144 24.79 -5.80 -38.79
CA TRP A 144 25.42 -6.83 -39.62
C TRP A 144 26.11 -6.18 -40.82
N GLY A 145 27.39 -6.52 -41.03
CA GLY A 145 28.18 -5.99 -42.16
C GLY A 145 28.27 -4.45 -42.21
N GLY A 146 28.14 -3.77 -41.08
CA GLY A 146 28.12 -2.29 -40.99
C GLY A 146 26.77 -1.64 -41.31
N THR A 147 25.71 -2.42 -41.49
CA THR A 147 24.32 -1.96 -41.71
C THR A 147 23.43 -2.36 -40.54
N GLY A 148 22.39 -1.58 -40.25
CA GLY A 148 21.45 -1.84 -39.14
C GLY A 148 21.43 -0.72 -38.10
N LEU A 149 21.00 -1.05 -36.88
CA LEU A 149 20.85 -0.11 -35.77
C LEU A 149 21.39 -0.74 -34.49
N SER A 150 22.36 -0.08 -33.83
CA SER A 150 22.94 -0.61 -32.59
C SER A 150 21.99 -0.52 -31.40
N ALA A 151 22.17 -1.41 -30.42
CA ALA A 151 21.33 -1.44 -29.22
C ALA A 151 21.39 -0.12 -28.46
N ALA A 152 22.58 0.49 -28.37
CA ALA A 152 22.77 1.79 -27.74
C ALA A 152 21.98 2.90 -28.44
N ARG A 153 21.99 2.93 -29.79
CA ARG A 153 21.27 3.95 -30.56
C ARG A 153 19.76 3.76 -30.44
N LEU A 154 19.27 2.52 -30.54
CA LEU A 154 17.84 2.25 -30.41
C LEU A 154 17.34 2.54 -28.99
N THR A 155 18.10 2.17 -27.97
CA THR A 155 17.81 2.50 -26.57
C THR A 155 17.65 4.02 -26.39
N ALA A 156 18.57 4.82 -26.93
CA ALA A 156 18.49 6.28 -26.86
C ALA A 156 17.25 6.87 -27.55
N LEU A 157 16.77 6.25 -28.64
CA LEU A 157 15.54 6.65 -29.33
C LEU A 157 14.28 6.28 -28.54
N LEU A 158 14.36 5.26 -27.68
CA LEU A 158 13.25 4.80 -26.84
C LEU A 158 13.15 5.56 -25.51
N THR A 159 14.23 6.19 -25.04
CA THR A 159 14.27 6.95 -23.77
C THR A 159 13.11 7.94 -23.58
N PRO A 160 12.65 8.70 -24.60
CA PRO A 160 11.51 9.62 -24.41
C PRO A 160 10.17 8.93 -24.12
N PHE A 161 10.06 7.64 -24.44
CA PHE A 161 8.80 6.88 -24.40
C PHE A 161 8.79 5.81 -23.31
N THR A 162 9.96 5.49 -22.74
CA THR A 162 10.08 4.50 -21.67
C THR A 162 11.28 4.72 -20.73
N GLU A 163 11.07 4.41 -19.45
CA GLU A 163 12.06 4.38 -18.37
C GLU A 163 12.59 2.95 -18.13
N ARG A 164 11.93 1.93 -18.72
CA ARG A 164 12.31 0.52 -18.58
C ARG A 164 12.41 -0.12 -19.96
N ILE A 165 13.63 -0.51 -20.29
CA ILE A 165 13.96 -1.26 -21.50
C ILE A 165 14.69 -2.52 -21.02
N HIS A 166 14.11 -3.67 -21.30
CA HIS A 166 14.83 -4.92 -21.18
C HIS A 166 15.67 -5.11 -22.45
N HIS A 167 16.98 -5.20 -22.28
CA HIS A 167 17.92 -5.49 -23.35
C HIS A 167 18.43 -6.92 -23.21
N GLU A 168 18.23 -7.72 -24.25
CA GLU A 168 18.68 -9.11 -24.32
C GLU A 168 19.62 -9.27 -25.52
N PRO A 169 20.94 -9.50 -25.29
CA PRO A 169 21.86 -9.91 -26.35
C PRO A 169 21.47 -11.29 -26.88
N LEU A 170 21.39 -11.43 -28.20
CA LEU A 170 20.98 -12.66 -28.88
C LEU A 170 22.09 -13.31 -29.71
N SER A 171 23.21 -12.62 -29.96
CA SER A 171 24.32 -13.15 -30.78
C SER A 171 24.92 -14.45 -30.22
N GLY A 172 24.90 -14.64 -28.89
CA GLY A 172 25.49 -15.82 -28.24
C GLY A 172 24.63 -17.09 -28.30
N ASP A 173 23.43 -17.05 -28.87
CA ASP A 173 22.53 -18.21 -28.98
C ASP A 173 22.37 -18.61 -30.46
N SER A 174 23.31 -19.39 -31.00
CA SER A 174 23.32 -19.81 -32.41
C SER A 174 22.09 -20.60 -32.83
N ARG A 175 21.33 -21.17 -31.88
CA ARG A 175 20.05 -21.82 -32.15
C ARG A 175 18.99 -20.84 -32.67
N LEU A 176 19.07 -19.56 -32.32
CA LEU A 176 18.16 -18.54 -32.89
C LEU A 176 18.48 -18.24 -34.35
N TRP A 177 19.71 -18.50 -34.81
CA TRP A 177 20.19 -18.07 -36.12
C TRP A 177 20.46 -19.23 -37.07
N GLY A 178 20.41 -20.47 -36.57
CA GLY A 178 20.81 -21.67 -37.31
C GLY A 178 22.32 -21.74 -37.60
N LYS A 179 23.11 -20.80 -37.08
CA LYS A 179 24.55 -20.66 -37.28
C LYS A 179 25.16 -19.78 -36.19
N GLU A 180 26.48 -19.86 -36.03
CA GLU A 180 27.23 -18.90 -35.21
C GLU A 180 27.21 -17.52 -35.86
N VAL A 181 27.09 -16.48 -35.05
CA VAL A 181 27.03 -15.08 -35.48
C VAL A 181 28.00 -14.26 -34.63
N ASP A 182 28.82 -13.44 -35.28
CA ASP A 182 29.80 -12.56 -34.63
C ASP A 182 29.37 -11.08 -34.64
N ASP A 183 28.24 -10.80 -35.30
CA ASP A 183 27.61 -9.49 -35.42
C ASP A 183 26.64 -9.18 -34.25
N GLU A 184 26.31 -7.89 -34.04
CA GLU A 184 25.44 -7.46 -32.94
C GLU A 184 23.98 -7.84 -33.24
N ARG A 185 23.36 -8.66 -32.40
CA ARG A 185 21.93 -9.00 -32.48
C ARG A 185 21.32 -8.95 -31.09
N TYR A 186 20.15 -8.32 -30.98
CA TYR A 186 19.53 -8.08 -29.68
C TYR A 186 18.01 -7.98 -29.78
N ALA A 187 17.35 -8.19 -28.65
CA ALA A 187 15.98 -7.78 -28.44
C ALA A 187 15.92 -6.62 -27.44
N LEU A 188 15.08 -5.61 -27.74
CA LEU A 188 14.63 -4.62 -26.78
C LEU A 188 13.14 -4.82 -26.51
N VAL A 189 12.79 -5.06 -25.25
CA VAL A 189 11.40 -5.02 -24.79
C VAL A 189 11.20 -3.76 -23.98
N ALA A 190 10.57 -2.77 -24.61
CA ALA A 190 10.18 -1.52 -24.00
C ALA A 190 8.71 -1.60 -23.56
N ARG A 191 8.38 -0.99 -22.43
CA ARG A 191 6.98 -0.81 -22.01
C ARG A 191 6.61 0.64 -22.19
N ALA A 192 5.47 0.94 -22.79
CA ALA A 192 4.97 2.31 -22.86
C ALA A 192 4.92 2.90 -21.44
N VAL A 193 5.65 4.00 -21.20
CA VAL A 193 5.74 4.63 -19.87
C VAL A 193 4.48 5.44 -19.54
N PRO A 194 3.90 5.22 -18.34
CA PRO A 194 3.84 3.91 -17.69
C PRO A 194 2.43 3.57 -17.17
N ALA A 195 2.18 2.28 -16.93
CA ALA A 195 1.44 1.96 -15.70
C ALA A 195 2.41 2.27 -14.55
N HIS A 196 2.28 3.48 -13.99
CA HIS A 196 2.99 3.89 -12.79
C HIS A 196 2.92 2.76 -11.75
N ARG A 197 4.00 2.53 -10.98
CA ARG A 197 3.77 2.04 -9.62
C ARG A 197 2.90 3.11 -8.99
N HIS A 198 1.69 2.74 -8.59
CA HIS A 198 0.83 3.61 -7.84
C HIS A 198 1.61 4.16 -6.64
N ARG A 199 1.87 5.46 -6.62
CA ARG A 199 2.54 6.16 -5.52
C ARG A 199 1.50 7.07 -4.90
N GLU A 200 1.28 6.89 -3.62
CA GLU A 200 0.41 7.75 -2.84
C GLU A 200 1.27 8.64 -1.97
N VAL A 201 0.84 9.88 -1.78
CA VAL A 201 1.41 10.76 -0.75
C VAL A 201 1.03 10.16 0.59
N VAL A 202 2.02 10.04 1.48
CA VAL A 202 1.79 9.66 2.87
C VAL A 202 1.59 10.93 3.67
N ASP A 203 0.39 11.12 4.20
CA ASP A 203 0.09 12.21 5.12
C ASP A 203 -0.08 11.71 6.56
N VAL A 204 0.25 12.59 7.51
CA VAL A 204 0.20 12.33 8.95
C VAL A 204 -0.73 13.33 9.59
N HIS A 205 -1.52 12.89 10.57
CA HIS A 205 -2.54 13.67 11.26
C HIS A 205 -2.43 13.45 12.76
N LEU A 206 -2.41 14.51 13.53
CA LEU A 206 -2.32 14.45 14.97
C LEU A 206 -3.70 14.64 15.62
N ILE A 207 -4.18 13.59 16.26
CA ILE A 207 -5.30 13.65 17.20
C ILE A 207 -4.73 13.97 18.58
N LEU A 208 -4.42 15.25 18.83
CA LEU A 208 -3.96 15.70 20.14
C LEU A 208 -5.15 15.81 21.09
N ARG A 209 -5.15 15.02 22.17
CA ARG A 209 -6.29 14.87 23.07
C ARG A 209 -6.16 15.62 24.37
N ARG A 210 -7.22 16.34 24.74
CA ARG A 210 -7.39 16.93 26.08
C ARG A 210 -8.73 16.50 26.65
N GLY A 211 -8.73 15.38 27.37
CA GLY A 211 -9.97 14.74 27.83
C GLY A 211 -10.89 14.40 26.65
N PRO A 212 -12.16 14.85 26.61
CA PRO A 212 -13.08 14.58 25.52
C PRO A 212 -12.86 15.48 24.27
N GLU A 213 -11.90 16.39 24.33
CA GLU A 213 -11.62 17.35 23.26
C GLU A 213 -10.42 16.93 22.41
N VAL A 214 -10.45 17.35 21.15
CA VAL A 214 -9.34 17.27 20.19
C VAL A 214 -8.96 18.66 19.72
N LEU A 215 -7.67 18.87 19.49
CA LEU A 215 -7.17 20.12 18.90
C LEU A 215 -7.42 20.12 17.40
N LEU A 216 -8.03 21.19 16.88
CA LEU A 216 -8.19 21.45 15.46
C LEU A 216 -7.61 22.81 15.08
N ALA A 217 -7.11 22.91 13.85
CA ALA A 217 -6.60 24.11 13.21
C ALA A 217 -7.51 24.53 12.04
N ARG A 218 -7.72 25.84 11.87
CA ARG A 218 -8.49 26.39 10.75
C ARG A 218 -7.54 26.81 9.64
N ARG A 219 -7.57 26.06 8.54
CA ARG A 219 -6.72 26.26 7.37
C ARG A 219 -6.95 27.66 6.76
N ALA A 220 -5.88 28.35 6.39
CA ALA A 220 -5.96 29.65 5.71
C ALA A 220 -4.71 29.87 4.86
N GLY A 221 -4.83 30.42 3.65
CA GLY A 221 -3.64 30.74 2.84
C GLY A 221 -2.90 29.51 2.29
N THR A 222 -3.51 28.33 2.33
CA THR A 222 -2.91 27.07 1.85
C THR A 222 -3.29 26.73 0.41
N GLY A 223 -4.34 27.37 -0.12
CA GLY A 223 -4.87 27.09 -1.46
C GLY A 223 -5.72 25.81 -1.55
N TYR A 224 -5.87 25.07 -0.46
CA TYR A 224 -6.73 23.88 -0.37
C TYR A 224 -7.49 23.85 0.96
N ALA A 225 -8.82 23.73 0.89
CA ALA A 225 -9.69 23.65 2.06
C ALA A 225 -9.59 24.88 3.00
N ASP A 226 -9.20 26.05 2.49
CA ASP A 226 -9.11 27.28 3.29
C ASP A 226 -10.48 27.63 3.90
N GLY A 227 -10.46 28.03 5.17
CA GLY A 227 -11.65 28.30 5.97
C GLY A 227 -12.21 27.08 6.70
N LEU A 228 -11.79 25.85 6.38
CA LEU A 228 -12.24 24.63 7.06
C LEU A 228 -11.33 24.23 8.22
N LEU A 229 -11.91 23.55 9.20
CA LEU A 229 -11.21 22.94 10.32
C LEU A 229 -10.59 21.59 9.93
N HIS A 230 -9.40 21.33 10.47
CA HIS A 230 -8.60 20.14 10.22
C HIS A 230 -7.77 19.78 11.47
N ALA A 231 -7.34 18.54 11.61
CA ALA A 231 -6.36 18.17 12.64
C ALA A 231 -4.97 18.68 12.23
N PRO A 232 -4.06 19.03 13.16
CA PRO A 232 -2.67 19.33 12.80
C PRO A 232 -2.08 18.18 11.97
N SER A 233 -1.40 18.49 10.87
CA SER A 233 -1.09 17.49 9.86
C SER A 233 0.02 17.91 8.91
N GLY A 234 0.60 16.95 8.21
CA GLY A 234 1.42 17.26 7.04
C GLY A 234 1.75 16.02 6.24
N HIS A 235 2.88 16.03 5.57
CA HIS A 235 3.29 14.90 4.74
C HIS A 235 4.69 14.43 5.08
N ALA A 236 4.91 13.11 4.99
CA ALA A 236 6.24 12.56 5.14
C ALA A 236 7.14 13.03 3.99
N GLU A 237 8.37 13.43 4.32
CA GLU A 237 9.40 13.81 3.35
C GLU A 237 10.29 12.63 2.96
N ASP A 238 11.10 12.80 1.91
CA ASP A 238 12.00 11.75 1.44
C ASP A 238 13.07 11.45 2.51
N GLY A 239 13.12 10.19 2.95
CA GLY A 239 14.06 9.71 3.97
C GLY A 239 13.54 9.75 5.40
N GLU A 240 12.28 10.17 5.59
CA GLU A 240 11.60 10.28 6.88
C GLU A 240 10.58 9.13 7.07
N ASP A 241 10.47 8.59 8.30
CA ASP A 241 9.36 7.70 8.67
C ASP A 241 8.11 8.47 9.14
N VAL A 242 6.96 7.80 9.22
CA VAL A 242 5.68 8.46 9.58
C VAL A 242 5.64 9.06 10.99
N ARG A 243 6.47 8.59 11.93
CA ARG A 243 6.57 9.17 13.28
C ARG A 243 7.44 10.41 13.26
N GLU A 244 8.58 10.35 12.57
CA GLU A 244 9.46 11.49 12.36
C GLU A 244 8.68 12.65 11.71
N ALA A 245 7.91 12.34 10.66
CA ALA A 245 7.01 13.28 10.00
C ALA A 245 6.01 13.89 10.99
N MET A 246 5.35 13.07 11.80
CA MET A 246 4.36 13.60 12.74
C MET A 246 4.99 14.49 13.83
N VAL A 247 6.17 14.14 14.34
CA VAL A 247 6.90 14.96 15.32
C VAL A 247 7.31 16.31 14.72
N ARG A 248 7.84 16.31 13.49
CA ARG A 248 8.23 17.53 12.78
C ARG A 248 7.03 18.43 12.53
N GLU A 249 5.97 17.91 11.94
CA GLU A 249 4.75 18.66 11.62
C GLU A 249 4.06 19.22 12.88
N ALA A 250 4.04 18.47 13.99
CA ALA A 250 3.53 18.98 15.26
C ALA A 250 4.35 20.17 15.80
N ALA A 251 5.68 20.12 15.64
CA ALA A 251 6.55 21.22 16.05
C ALA A 251 6.39 22.44 15.13
N GLU A 252 6.25 22.22 13.83
CA GLU A 252 6.11 23.27 12.81
C GLU A 252 4.75 23.97 12.88
N GLU A 253 3.63 23.22 12.88
CA GLU A 253 2.30 23.80 12.80
C GLU A 253 1.79 24.33 14.14
N ILE A 254 1.99 23.56 15.22
CA ILE A 254 1.39 23.85 16.54
C ILE A 254 2.42 24.12 17.64
N GLY A 255 3.72 24.11 17.31
CA GLY A 255 4.78 24.44 18.25
C GLY A 255 4.97 23.43 19.37
N VAL A 256 4.46 22.21 19.23
CA VAL A 256 4.54 21.12 20.23
C VAL A 256 5.63 20.14 19.82
N VAL A 257 6.63 19.96 20.68
CA VAL A 257 7.68 18.95 20.48
C VAL A 257 7.26 17.68 21.19
N LEU A 258 6.95 16.64 20.41
CA LEU A 258 6.58 15.31 20.89
C LEU A 258 7.80 14.39 20.91
N ASP A 259 7.88 13.52 21.91
CA ASP A 259 8.73 12.33 21.87
C ASP A 259 8.05 11.28 20.96
N PRO A 260 8.77 10.64 20.03
CA PRO A 260 8.23 9.58 19.18
C PRO A 260 7.48 8.47 19.95
N ASP A 261 7.86 8.19 21.20
CA ASP A 261 7.23 7.17 22.04
C ASP A 261 5.87 7.61 22.62
N GLU A 262 5.54 8.90 22.55
CA GLU A 262 4.21 9.44 22.90
C GLU A 262 3.17 9.14 21.81
N LEU A 263 3.61 8.91 20.57
CA LEU A 263 2.71 8.66 19.44
C LEU A 263 2.13 7.24 19.48
N ARG A 264 0.81 7.15 19.30
CA ARG A 264 0.09 5.88 19.10
C ARG A 264 -0.66 5.92 17.79
N VAL A 265 -0.52 4.90 16.95
CA VAL A 265 -1.30 4.82 15.71
C VAL A 265 -2.76 4.56 16.08
N ALA A 266 -3.62 5.52 15.78
CA ALA A 266 -5.05 5.46 16.03
C ALA A 266 -5.76 4.70 14.91
N LEU A 267 -5.52 5.12 13.67
CA LEU A 267 -6.05 4.50 12.46
C LEU A 267 -5.19 4.84 11.23
N VAL A 268 -5.34 4.03 10.20
CA VAL A 268 -4.78 4.30 8.87
C VAL A 268 -5.93 4.41 7.87
N MET A 269 -5.93 5.47 7.07
CA MET A 269 -6.98 5.76 6.11
C MET A 269 -6.41 5.97 4.72
N GLN A 270 -6.83 5.17 3.75
CA GLN A 270 -6.63 5.53 2.35
C GLN A 270 -7.72 6.53 1.97
N HIS A 271 -7.33 7.71 1.51
CA HIS A 271 -8.30 8.75 1.15
C HIS A 271 -8.03 9.42 -0.18
N ARG A 272 -9.11 9.91 -0.81
CA ARG A 272 -9.06 10.69 -2.04
C ARG A 272 -10.00 11.88 -1.94
N GLY A 273 -9.46 13.09 -1.99
CA GLY A 273 -10.23 14.33 -2.11
C GLY A 273 -10.79 14.54 -3.54
N PRO A 274 -11.72 15.50 -3.75
CA PRO A 274 -12.34 15.74 -5.05
C PRO A 274 -11.29 16.17 -6.07
N GLY A 275 -11.21 15.46 -7.21
CA GLY A 275 -10.21 15.73 -8.25
C GLY A 275 -8.74 15.52 -7.84
N GLY A 276 -8.49 14.98 -6.64
CA GLY A 276 -7.15 14.73 -6.11
C GLY A 276 -6.65 13.31 -6.36
N ASN A 277 -5.34 13.13 -6.26
CA ASN A 277 -4.73 11.79 -6.22
C ASN A 277 -4.97 11.15 -4.84
N PRO A 278 -5.11 9.81 -4.76
CA PRO A 278 -5.27 9.12 -3.49
C PRO A 278 -4.01 9.23 -2.63
N ARG A 279 -4.22 9.17 -1.33
CA ARG A 279 -3.24 9.36 -0.27
C ARG A 279 -3.41 8.31 0.83
N MET A 280 -2.32 8.07 1.54
CA MET A 280 -2.31 7.20 2.72
C MET A 280 -2.14 8.05 3.98
N GLY A 281 -3.22 8.21 4.72
CA GLY A 281 -3.27 9.01 5.94
C GLY A 281 -3.08 8.21 7.21
N TRP A 282 -2.03 8.54 7.95
CA TRP A 282 -1.75 8.01 9.27
C TRP A 282 -2.26 8.98 10.33
N PHE A 283 -3.18 8.52 11.18
CA PHE A 283 -3.64 9.31 12.30
C PHE A 283 -2.95 8.80 13.56
N PHE A 284 -2.21 9.69 14.20
CA PHE A 284 -1.57 9.44 15.48
C PHE A 284 -2.36 10.11 16.59
N GLU A 285 -2.52 9.41 17.70
CA GLU A 285 -3.00 9.95 18.96
C GLU A 285 -1.81 10.31 19.84
N ALA A 286 -1.91 11.47 20.51
CA ALA A 286 -1.04 11.88 21.60
C ALA A 286 -1.87 12.61 22.66
N GLU A 287 -1.42 12.55 23.92
CA GLU A 287 -2.08 13.22 25.03
C GLU A 287 -1.55 14.66 25.18
N TYR A 288 -2.46 15.58 25.52
CA TYR A 288 -2.11 16.97 25.79
C TYR A 288 -1.26 17.08 27.06
N ASP A 289 -0.11 17.72 26.92
CA ASP A 289 0.76 18.09 28.02
C ASP A 289 0.63 19.59 28.35
N PRO A 290 0.17 19.95 29.57
CA PRO A 290 0.08 21.35 29.98
C PRO A 290 1.42 22.08 30.05
N GLU A 291 2.55 21.38 30.13
CA GLU A 291 3.90 21.97 30.09
C GLU A 291 4.32 22.36 28.67
N ARG A 292 3.68 21.78 27.64
CA ARG A 292 3.94 22.03 26.21
C ARG A 292 2.66 22.47 25.48
N PRO A 293 2.06 23.63 25.83
CA PRO A 293 0.79 24.05 25.25
C PRO A 293 0.92 24.37 23.75
N PRO A 294 -0.04 23.95 22.91
CA PRO A 294 -0.01 24.24 21.48
C PRO A 294 -0.25 25.73 21.22
N ARG A 295 0.42 26.26 20.19
CA ARG A 295 0.25 27.63 19.69
C ARG A 295 0.19 27.58 18.16
N ASN A 296 -0.49 28.52 17.53
CA ASN A 296 -0.40 28.65 16.08
C ASN A 296 1.03 29.10 15.69
N ALA A 297 1.84 28.20 15.15
CA ALA A 297 3.22 28.47 14.77
C ALA A 297 3.39 28.84 13.29
N GLU A 298 2.36 28.59 12.46
CA GLU A 298 2.29 28.99 11.04
C GLU A 298 1.08 29.91 10.77
N PRO A 299 1.09 31.16 11.26
CA PRO A 299 -0.04 32.09 11.13
C PRO A 299 -0.40 32.44 9.68
N GLU A 300 0.48 32.20 8.73
CA GLU A 300 0.25 32.35 7.30
C GLU A 300 -0.50 31.17 6.65
N LYS A 301 -0.47 29.98 7.28
CA LYS A 301 -1.17 28.76 6.84
C LYS A 301 -2.38 28.39 7.72
N CYS A 302 -2.48 29.01 8.89
CA CYS A 302 -3.49 28.74 9.89
C CYS A 302 -4.05 30.04 10.47
N SER A 303 -5.36 30.22 10.42
CA SER A 303 -6.04 31.40 10.97
C SER A 303 -6.37 31.28 12.47
N GLY A 304 -6.26 30.08 13.02
CA GLY A 304 -6.50 29.84 14.45
C GLY A 304 -6.57 28.35 14.79
N ILE A 305 -6.28 28.04 16.05
CA ILE A 305 -6.41 26.69 16.62
C ILE A 305 -7.42 26.71 17.77
N GLY A 306 -8.07 25.58 18.03
CA GLY A 306 -9.07 25.47 19.08
C GLY A 306 -9.31 24.04 19.52
N TRP A 307 -9.87 23.88 20.72
CA TRP A 307 -10.26 22.60 21.28
C TRP A 307 -11.74 22.35 21.01
N TYR A 308 -12.07 21.18 20.46
CA TYR A 308 -13.42 20.82 20.08
C TYR A 308 -13.77 19.46 20.63
N ARG A 309 -15.01 19.29 21.10
CA ARG A 309 -15.48 18.01 21.60
C ARG A 309 -15.51 16.97 20.48
N LEU A 310 -14.87 15.82 20.70
CA LEU A 310 -14.85 14.74 19.73
C LEU A 310 -16.25 14.15 19.46
N ASP A 311 -17.17 14.28 20.43
CA ASP A 311 -18.55 13.81 20.28
C ASP A 311 -19.50 14.80 19.60
N ALA A 312 -19.04 16.02 19.35
CA ALA A 312 -19.78 17.12 18.76
C ALA A 312 -18.86 17.97 17.87
N LEU A 313 -18.21 17.30 16.90
CA LEU A 313 -17.31 17.94 15.95
C LEU A 313 -18.08 18.95 15.07
N PRO A 314 -17.48 20.11 14.74
CA PRO A 314 -18.09 21.06 13.83
C PRO A 314 -18.34 20.49 12.44
N ASP A 315 -19.29 21.08 11.73
CA ASP A 315 -19.62 20.67 10.35
C ASP A 315 -18.68 21.32 9.31
N ASP A 316 -18.07 22.46 9.64
CA ASP A 316 -17.14 23.20 8.78
C ASP A 316 -15.73 22.58 8.77
N MET A 317 -15.64 21.26 8.60
CA MET A 317 -14.41 20.48 8.58
C MET A 317 -14.06 19.98 7.18
N VAL A 318 -12.78 19.67 6.96
CA VAL A 318 -12.37 18.90 5.78
C VAL A 318 -12.94 17.48 5.88
N ALA A 319 -13.62 17.01 4.83
CA ALA A 319 -14.42 15.79 4.86
C ALA A 319 -13.63 14.55 5.30
N TYR A 320 -12.44 14.30 4.73
CA TYR A 320 -11.64 13.14 5.08
C TYR A 320 -11.11 13.20 6.52
N CYS A 321 -10.85 14.40 7.05
CA CYS A 321 -10.43 14.56 8.44
C CYS A 321 -11.59 14.33 9.40
N ARG A 322 -12.78 14.80 9.05
CA ARG A 322 -14.00 14.47 9.78
C ARG A 322 -14.22 12.96 9.82
N ALA A 323 -14.12 12.28 8.67
CA ALA A 323 -14.21 10.83 8.58
C ALA A 323 -13.15 10.10 9.42
N GLY A 324 -11.90 10.57 9.41
CA GLY A 324 -10.83 10.05 10.26
C GLY A 324 -11.16 10.18 11.75
N LEU A 325 -11.62 11.34 12.21
CA LEU A 325 -11.98 11.54 13.62
C LEU A 325 -13.23 10.74 14.03
N ASP A 326 -14.23 10.64 13.17
CA ASP A 326 -15.42 9.81 13.41
C ASP A 326 -15.05 8.31 13.47
N GLY A 327 -14.15 7.85 12.59
CA GLY A 327 -13.61 6.51 12.59
C GLY A 327 -12.75 6.20 13.83
N TYR A 328 -11.91 7.15 14.25
CA TYR A 328 -11.16 7.06 15.51
C TYR A 328 -12.11 6.91 16.70
N ARG A 329 -13.18 7.71 16.75
CA ARG A 329 -14.21 7.64 17.79
C ARG A 329 -14.96 6.30 17.78
N ALA A 330 -15.16 5.72 16.60
CA ALA A 330 -15.77 4.41 16.42
C ALA A 330 -14.81 3.23 16.69
N GLU A 331 -13.57 3.51 17.10
CA GLU A 331 -12.50 2.54 17.32
C GLU A 331 -12.10 1.73 16.07
N GLU A 332 -12.34 2.29 14.87
CA GLU A 332 -11.89 1.69 13.62
C GLU A 332 -10.37 1.79 13.48
N ARG A 333 -9.75 0.80 12.83
CA ARG A 333 -8.29 0.76 12.62
C ARG A 333 -7.86 1.03 11.18
N PHE A 334 -8.71 0.67 10.22
CA PHE A 334 -8.45 0.86 8.80
C PHE A 334 -9.70 1.42 8.12
N LEU A 335 -9.54 2.50 7.36
CA LEU A 335 -10.65 3.18 6.68
C LEU A 335 -10.30 3.44 5.21
N ILE A 336 -11.32 3.40 4.36
CA ILE A 336 -11.27 4.01 3.03
C ILE A 336 -12.20 5.20 3.04
N HIS A 337 -11.75 6.36 2.58
CA HIS A 337 -12.59 7.53 2.39
C HIS A 337 -12.42 8.10 0.97
N TRP A 338 -13.38 7.83 0.09
CA TRP A 338 -13.21 8.06 -1.34
C TRP A 338 -14.27 9.02 -1.88
N HIS A 339 -13.86 10.26 -2.19
CA HIS A 339 -14.74 11.20 -2.88
C HIS A 339 -14.91 10.84 -4.36
N GLU A 340 -16.11 11.09 -4.87
CA GLU A 340 -16.48 11.02 -6.30
C GLU A 340 -16.41 12.41 -6.96
N ASP A 341 -16.49 12.42 -8.30
CA ASP A 341 -16.52 13.66 -9.06
C ASP A 341 -17.80 14.44 -8.73
N GLY A 342 -17.63 15.64 -8.14
CA GLY A 342 -18.73 16.50 -7.69
C GLY A 342 -18.91 16.57 -6.18
N ASP A 343 -18.24 15.72 -5.39
CA ASP A 343 -18.23 15.82 -3.93
C ASP A 343 -17.49 17.10 -3.49
N THR A 344 -17.92 17.68 -2.36
CA THR A 344 -17.28 18.86 -1.78
C THR A 344 -16.07 18.49 -0.92
N VAL A 345 -15.06 19.37 -0.86
CA VAL A 345 -13.92 19.21 0.08
C VAL A 345 -14.39 19.31 1.53
N ALA A 346 -15.38 20.16 1.79
CA ALA A 346 -16.03 20.30 3.09
C ALA A 346 -16.89 19.08 3.41
N HIS A 347 -16.92 18.70 4.68
CA HIS A 347 -17.92 17.78 5.21
C HIS A 347 -19.33 18.32 4.95
N ALA A 348 -20.22 17.47 4.47
CA ALA A 348 -21.61 17.79 4.20
C ALA A 348 -22.52 17.02 5.17
N PRO A 349 -23.08 17.67 6.21
CA PRO A 349 -23.97 17.01 7.15
C PRO A 349 -25.19 16.42 6.43
N GLY A 350 -25.45 15.13 6.66
CA GLY A 350 -26.53 14.40 5.99
C GLY A 350 -26.27 14.10 4.50
N GLY A 351 -25.06 14.34 4.01
CA GLY A 351 -24.59 13.89 2.70
C GLY A 351 -24.33 12.38 2.64
N VAL A 352 -23.86 11.90 1.49
CA VAL A 352 -23.47 10.49 1.31
C VAL A 352 -22.24 10.20 2.16
N ASP A 353 -22.31 9.19 3.02
CA ASP A 353 -21.15 8.72 3.77
C ASP A 353 -20.18 8.01 2.83
N ARG A 354 -18.95 8.54 2.74
CA ARG A 354 -17.88 8.01 1.89
C ARG A 354 -16.86 7.19 2.68
N ALA A 355 -17.00 7.10 4.00
CA ALA A 355 -16.13 6.31 4.85
C ALA A 355 -16.57 4.83 4.85
N VAL A 356 -15.61 3.94 4.59
CA VAL A 356 -15.81 2.50 4.61
C VAL A 356 -14.78 1.87 5.56
N PRO A 357 -15.20 1.37 6.72
CA PRO A 357 -14.32 0.61 7.61
C PRO A 357 -13.85 -0.69 6.97
N LEU A 358 -12.56 -0.98 7.11
CA LEU A 358 -11.96 -2.25 6.70
C LEU A 358 -11.73 -3.12 7.95
N PRO A 359 -12.44 -4.26 8.07
CA PRO A 359 -12.33 -5.11 9.25
C PRO A 359 -10.94 -5.74 9.33
N VAL A 360 -10.35 -5.72 10.53
CA VAL A 360 -9.12 -6.45 10.83
C VAL A 360 -9.44 -7.95 10.87
N SER A 361 -8.49 -8.81 10.47
CA SER A 361 -8.66 -10.27 10.54
C SER A 361 -9.12 -10.69 11.95
N ALA A 362 -10.10 -11.60 12.01
CA ALA A 362 -10.76 -12.02 13.24
C ALA A 362 -9.77 -12.45 14.34
N THR A 363 -10.13 -12.20 15.59
CA THR A 363 -9.35 -12.60 16.77
C THR A 363 -8.95 -14.09 16.67
N PRO A 364 -7.64 -14.42 16.82
CA PRO A 364 -7.20 -15.81 16.77
C PRO A 364 -7.92 -16.67 17.81
N THR A 365 -8.31 -17.90 17.44
CA THR A 365 -8.84 -18.89 18.39
C THR A 365 -7.83 -19.17 19.51
N GLY A 366 -8.29 -19.22 20.77
CA GLY A 366 -7.46 -19.57 21.93
C GLY A 366 -7.02 -18.39 22.79
N ARG A 367 -7.46 -17.15 22.51
CA ARG A 367 -7.32 -16.02 23.44
C ARG A 367 -8.34 -16.11 24.57
N VAL A 368 -7.99 -15.56 25.74
CA VAL A 368 -8.92 -15.40 26.86
C VAL A 368 -9.93 -14.31 26.50
N HIS A 369 -11.21 -14.68 26.36
CA HIS A 369 -12.28 -13.72 26.07
C HIS A 369 -12.68 -12.90 27.30
N HIS A 370 -12.77 -13.52 28.47
CA HIS A 370 -13.00 -12.80 29.73
C HIS A 370 -12.52 -13.63 30.91
N ILE A 371 -12.34 -12.96 32.05
CA ILE A 371 -12.05 -13.58 33.34
C ILE A 371 -13.12 -13.13 34.31
N GLU A 372 -13.71 -14.07 35.04
CA GLU A 372 -14.65 -13.78 36.12
C GLU A 372 -14.05 -14.11 37.48
N VAL A 373 -14.02 -13.11 38.34
CA VAL A 373 -13.46 -13.16 39.69
C VAL A 373 -14.61 -13.09 40.68
N TRP A 374 -14.95 -14.22 41.28
CA TRP A 374 -15.94 -14.25 42.35
C TRP A 374 -15.40 -13.58 43.59
N VAL A 375 -16.10 -12.61 44.17
CA VAL A 375 -15.69 -11.80 45.31
C VAL A 375 -16.71 -11.87 46.46
N PRO A 376 -16.27 -11.79 47.73
CA PRO A 376 -17.17 -11.92 48.88
C PRO A 376 -18.05 -10.68 49.13
N ASP A 377 -17.59 -9.49 48.70
CA ASP A 377 -18.28 -8.21 48.85
C ASP A 377 -18.10 -7.40 47.56
N LEU A 378 -19.18 -7.28 46.79
CA LEU A 378 -19.16 -6.57 45.51
C LEU A 378 -18.85 -5.09 45.67
N ALA A 379 -19.37 -4.43 46.71
CA ALA A 379 -19.21 -2.99 46.88
C ALA A 379 -17.76 -2.62 47.23
N ARG A 380 -17.07 -3.49 47.98
CA ARG A 380 -15.64 -3.38 48.21
C ARG A 380 -14.85 -3.73 46.96
N ALA A 381 -15.16 -4.86 46.32
CA ALA A 381 -14.46 -5.29 45.10
C ALA A 381 -14.55 -4.25 43.97
N GLU A 382 -15.69 -3.57 43.83
CA GLU A 382 -15.87 -2.48 42.88
C GLU A 382 -14.89 -1.33 43.12
N LYS A 383 -14.60 -1.00 44.39
CA LYS A 383 -13.61 0.04 44.74
C LYS A 383 -12.18 -0.43 44.55
N ASP A 384 -11.87 -1.63 45.06
CA ASP A 384 -10.51 -2.18 45.07
C ASP A 384 -10.06 -2.54 43.63
N TRP A 385 -10.90 -3.18 42.83
CA TRP A 385 -10.57 -3.52 41.44
C TRP A 385 -10.79 -2.37 40.47
N GLY A 386 -11.82 -1.56 40.69
CA GLY A 386 -12.21 -0.51 39.75
C GLY A 386 -11.11 0.51 39.53
N TRP A 387 -10.52 1.06 40.59
CA TRP A 387 -9.44 2.05 40.44
C TRP A 387 -8.26 1.46 39.66
N LEU A 388 -7.85 0.22 39.98
CA LEU A 388 -6.67 -0.39 39.37
C LEU A 388 -6.92 -0.67 37.89
N LEU A 389 -8.06 -1.28 37.57
CA LEU A 389 -8.43 -1.59 36.19
C LEU A 389 -8.59 -0.31 35.35
N GLU A 390 -9.15 0.75 35.92
CA GLU A 390 -9.30 2.05 35.26
C GLU A 390 -7.94 2.73 35.03
N GLU A 391 -7.02 2.70 35.99
CA GLU A 391 -5.63 3.19 35.79
C GLU A 391 -4.87 2.36 34.76
N LEU A 392 -5.17 1.07 34.66
CA LEU A 392 -4.67 0.19 33.61
C LEU A 392 -5.44 0.39 32.29
N GLY A 393 -6.29 1.41 32.16
CA GLY A 393 -6.98 1.76 30.92
C GLY A 393 -8.14 0.84 30.54
N HIS A 394 -8.66 0.03 31.45
CA HIS A 394 -9.94 -0.64 31.26
C HIS A 394 -11.08 0.32 31.54
N ILE A 395 -12.14 0.26 30.74
CA ILE A 395 -13.34 1.08 30.94
C ILE A 395 -14.45 0.27 31.61
N PRO A 396 -15.22 0.83 32.57
CA PRO A 396 -16.42 0.17 33.09
C PRO A 396 -17.34 -0.26 31.95
N TYR A 397 -17.80 -1.52 31.95
CA TYR A 397 -18.50 -2.13 30.82
C TYR A 397 -19.93 -2.58 31.18
N GLN A 398 -20.11 -3.52 32.10
CA GLN A 398 -21.43 -4.00 32.48
C GLN A 398 -21.65 -3.92 34.00
N ARG A 399 -22.91 -3.72 34.40
CA ARG A 399 -23.35 -3.63 35.79
C ARG A 399 -24.65 -4.40 35.98
N TRP A 400 -24.69 -5.32 36.92
CA TRP A 400 -25.92 -6.03 37.34
C TRP A 400 -25.99 -6.15 38.87
N ALA A 401 -27.05 -6.75 39.40
CA ALA A 401 -27.25 -6.84 40.86
C ALA A 401 -26.03 -7.43 41.60
N HIS A 402 -25.34 -8.39 40.97
CA HIS A 402 -24.28 -9.17 41.60
C HIS A 402 -22.91 -8.98 40.96
N GLY A 403 -22.74 -8.15 39.92
CA GLY A 403 -21.41 -8.02 39.31
C GLY A 403 -21.15 -6.72 38.56
N ARG A 404 -19.87 -6.47 38.34
CA ARG A 404 -19.29 -5.34 37.60
C ARG A 404 -18.25 -5.88 36.64
N SER A 405 -18.13 -5.27 35.46
CA SER A 405 -17.05 -5.62 34.54
C SER A 405 -16.33 -4.38 33.99
N TRP A 406 -15.07 -4.58 33.61
CA TRP A 406 -14.25 -3.58 32.93
C TRP A 406 -13.62 -4.19 31.66
N ARG A 407 -13.77 -3.51 30.53
CA ARG A 407 -13.35 -3.98 29.20
C ARG A 407 -12.08 -3.26 28.74
N ARG A 408 -11.20 -4.00 28.08
CA ARG A 408 -10.05 -3.45 27.35
C ARG A 408 -9.84 -4.27 26.07
N GLY A 409 -10.05 -3.64 24.91
CA GLY A 409 -10.08 -4.34 23.63
C GLY A 409 -11.26 -5.32 23.53
N ASP A 410 -11.00 -6.54 23.06
CA ASP A 410 -11.97 -7.63 22.91
C ASP A 410 -12.19 -8.45 24.19
N GLY A 411 -11.41 -8.20 25.24
CA GLY A 411 -11.51 -8.89 26.53
C GLY A 411 -12.06 -8.04 27.67
N TYR A 412 -12.58 -8.68 28.71
CA TYR A 412 -13.02 -7.99 29.94
C TYR A 412 -12.78 -8.81 31.21
N VAL A 413 -12.65 -8.09 32.33
CA VAL A 413 -12.57 -8.65 33.68
C VAL A 413 -13.89 -8.39 34.39
N VAL A 414 -14.45 -9.42 35.00
CA VAL A 414 -15.66 -9.34 35.83
C VAL A 414 -15.27 -9.53 37.29
N VAL A 415 -15.82 -8.72 38.18
CA VAL A 415 -15.91 -9.04 39.62
C VAL A 415 -17.37 -9.30 39.97
N GLU A 416 -17.64 -10.46 40.57
CA GLU A 416 -19.00 -10.92 40.82
C GLU A 416 -19.16 -11.45 42.25
N GLN A 417 -20.15 -10.98 42.99
CA GLN A 417 -20.57 -11.60 44.24
C GLN A 417 -21.63 -12.67 43.94
N SER A 418 -21.15 -13.84 43.51
CA SER A 418 -22.00 -14.98 43.13
C SER A 418 -22.72 -15.58 44.36
N PRO A 419 -24.00 -15.96 44.24
CA PRO A 419 -24.72 -16.70 45.29
C PRO A 419 -24.13 -18.10 45.53
N ASP A 420 -23.37 -18.64 44.58
CA ASP A 420 -22.68 -19.93 44.69
C ASP A 420 -21.30 -19.80 45.39
N GLY A 421 -20.90 -18.58 45.75
CA GLY A 421 -19.67 -18.32 46.48
C GLY A 421 -19.71 -18.88 47.91
N THR A 422 -18.83 -19.81 48.24
CA THR A 422 -18.79 -20.47 49.56
C THR A 422 -17.74 -19.90 50.52
N GLY A 423 -16.90 -18.96 50.08
CA GLY A 423 -15.75 -18.45 50.84
C GLY A 423 -15.88 -16.97 51.19
N ALA A 424 -15.42 -16.58 52.38
CA ALA A 424 -15.38 -15.18 52.82
C ALA A 424 -14.12 -14.42 52.34
N THR A 425 -13.09 -15.14 51.91
CA THR A 425 -11.82 -14.60 51.36
C THR A 425 -11.26 -15.57 50.32
N HIS A 426 -10.47 -15.05 49.39
CA HIS A 426 -9.63 -15.83 48.48
C HIS A 426 -8.32 -16.23 49.17
N ASP A 427 -7.86 -17.47 48.96
CA ASP A 427 -6.54 -17.93 49.42
C ASP A 427 -5.73 -18.33 48.19
N ARG A 428 -4.96 -17.37 47.69
CA ARG A 428 -4.09 -17.51 46.50
C ARG A 428 -3.11 -18.69 46.54
N ARG A 429 -2.88 -19.30 47.71
CA ARG A 429 -1.96 -20.44 47.88
C ARG A 429 -2.65 -21.79 47.64
N ARG A 430 -3.97 -21.82 47.49
CA ARG A 430 -4.73 -23.04 47.15
C ARG A 430 -4.76 -23.27 45.64
N PRO A 431 -4.99 -24.52 45.17
CA PRO A 431 -5.27 -24.78 43.76
C PRO A 431 -6.42 -23.91 43.25
N GLY A 432 -6.20 -23.19 42.16
CA GLY A 432 -7.12 -22.18 41.62
C GLY A 432 -6.37 -21.04 40.94
N VAL A 433 -6.92 -19.83 41.01
CA VAL A 433 -6.26 -18.60 40.53
C VAL A 433 -5.28 -18.11 41.60
N ASN A 434 -3.99 -18.08 41.28
CA ASN A 434 -2.96 -17.55 42.18
C ASN A 434 -2.96 -16.01 42.14
N HIS A 435 -2.80 -15.42 40.95
CA HIS A 435 -2.84 -13.98 40.72
C HIS A 435 -3.32 -13.67 39.29
N LEU A 436 -3.66 -12.41 39.04
CA LEU A 436 -3.87 -11.86 37.70
C LEU A 436 -2.72 -10.90 37.36
N ALA A 437 -2.08 -11.09 36.21
CA ALA A 437 -0.95 -10.27 35.79
C ALA A 437 -1.35 -9.26 34.70
N PHE A 438 -0.85 -8.03 34.82
CA PHE A 438 -1.10 -6.94 33.88
C PHE A 438 0.21 -6.25 33.48
N HIS A 439 0.31 -5.88 32.22
CA HIS A 439 1.36 -4.98 31.76
C HIS A 439 1.05 -3.54 32.15
N VAL A 440 2.06 -2.84 32.66
CA VAL A 440 2.06 -1.41 32.92
C VAL A 440 2.93 -0.72 31.87
N ARG A 441 2.56 0.52 31.51
CA ARG A 441 3.19 1.31 30.44
C ARG A 441 4.71 1.39 30.56
N ASP A 442 5.19 1.72 31.75
CA ASP A 442 6.61 1.89 32.06
C ASP A 442 6.86 1.78 33.58
N ARG A 443 8.12 1.92 33.98
CA ARG A 443 8.55 1.77 35.38
C ARG A 443 8.02 2.88 36.28
N ALA A 444 7.92 4.11 35.79
CA ALA A 444 7.39 5.24 36.58
C ALA A 444 5.90 5.05 36.89
N ALA A 445 5.12 4.62 35.90
CA ALA A 445 3.71 4.28 36.09
C ALA A 445 3.54 3.12 37.08
N LEU A 446 4.45 2.13 37.08
CA LEU A 446 4.43 1.05 38.06
C LEU A 446 4.68 1.57 39.47
N ASP A 447 5.69 2.41 39.66
CA ASP A 447 6.04 2.99 40.96
C ASP A 447 4.89 3.84 41.52
N ASP A 448 4.24 4.64 40.66
CA ASP A 448 3.08 5.45 41.02
C ASP A 448 1.88 4.59 41.45
N LEU A 449 1.60 3.51 40.73
CA LEU A 449 0.54 2.55 41.09
C LEU A 449 0.84 1.91 42.46
N VAL A 450 2.08 1.49 42.70
CA VAL A 450 2.49 0.91 43.99
C VAL A 450 2.33 1.90 45.14
N ALA A 451 2.71 3.17 44.94
CA ALA A 451 2.59 4.21 45.95
C ALA A 451 1.12 4.50 46.33
N ARG A 452 0.20 4.43 45.36
CA ARG A 452 -1.23 4.69 45.58
C ARG A 452 -2.01 3.48 46.08
N ALA A 453 -1.53 2.27 45.80
CA ALA A 453 -2.20 1.00 46.12
C ALA A 453 -2.78 0.91 47.56
N PRO A 454 -2.07 1.34 48.62
CA PRO A 454 -2.59 1.31 49.99
C PRO A 454 -3.87 2.12 50.21
N ALA A 455 -4.02 3.26 49.53
CA ALA A 455 -5.20 4.10 49.64
C ALA A 455 -6.46 3.42 49.04
N HIS A 456 -6.25 2.41 48.19
CA HIS A 456 -7.29 1.68 47.48
C HIS A 456 -7.41 0.21 47.92
N GLY A 457 -6.97 -0.10 49.14
CA GLY A 457 -7.19 -1.43 49.73
C GLY A 457 -6.20 -2.51 49.30
N TRP A 458 -5.10 -2.13 48.62
CA TRP A 458 -4.05 -3.04 48.18
C TRP A 458 -2.78 -2.88 49.00
N ARG A 459 -2.08 -3.97 49.28
CA ARG A 459 -0.80 -3.97 50.01
C ARG A 459 0.29 -4.59 49.14
N LEU A 460 1.45 -3.94 49.09
CA LEU A 460 2.65 -4.50 48.47
C LEU A 460 3.11 -5.78 49.16
N LEU A 461 3.26 -6.84 48.38
CA LEU A 461 3.90 -8.07 48.77
C LEU A 461 5.40 -7.98 48.50
N PHE A 462 6.19 -8.65 49.35
CA PHE A 462 7.65 -8.75 49.22
C PHE A 462 8.38 -7.39 49.15
N PRO A 463 8.13 -6.45 50.07
CA PRO A 463 8.73 -5.11 50.03
C PRO A 463 10.26 -5.15 49.98
N ASP A 464 10.91 -6.10 50.66
CA ASP A 464 12.37 -6.24 50.68
C ASP A 464 12.97 -6.69 49.34
N ARG A 465 12.15 -7.16 48.41
CA ARG A 465 12.56 -7.64 47.09
C ARG A 465 11.97 -6.83 45.94
N HIS A 466 11.02 -5.93 46.20
CA HIS A 466 10.44 -5.06 45.19
C HIS A 466 11.50 -4.07 44.66
N PRO A 467 11.56 -3.79 43.34
CA PRO A 467 10.68 -4.26 42.26
C PRO A 467 11.12 -5.56 41.55
N TYR A 468 12.07 -6.31 42.12
CA TYR A 468 12.67 -7.49 41.48
C TYR A 468 12.27 -8.81 42.16
N ALA A 469 11.07 -8.87 42.75
CA ALA A 469 10.61 -10.05 43.48
C ALA A 469 10.44 -11.29 42.57
N GLY A 470 10.25 -11.07 41.25
CA GLY A 470 10.22 -12.12 40.22
C GLY A 470 11.57 -12.45 39.57
N GLY A 471 12.66 -11.77 39.96
CA GLY A 471 14.01 -11.97 39.43
C GLY A 471 14.68 -10.69 38.91
N SER A 472 16.00 -10.75 38.68
CA SER A 472 16.83 -9.56 38.36
C SER A 472 16.54 -8.90 37.00
N GLY A 473 15.74 -9.55 36.14
CA GLY A 473 15.30 -9.00 34.85
C GLY A 473 13.80 -8.69 34.78
N HIS A 474 13.10 -8.72 35.92
CA HIS A 474 11.65 -8.60 35.97
C HIS A 474 11.25 -7.45 36.89
N TYR A 475 10.93 -6.29 36.30
CA TYR A 475 10.52 -5.10 37.05
C TYR A 475 9.01 -5.17 37.30
N ALA A 476 8.63 -5.65 38.48
CA ALA A 476 7.24 -5.94 38.82
C ALA A 476 6.87 -5.61 40.27
N ALA A 477 5.58 -5.37 40.48
CA ALA A 477 4.97 -5.30 41.80
C ALA A 477 3.91 -6.38 41.97
N TYR A 478 3.92 -7.02 43.14
CA TYR A 478 2.91 -7.99 43.55
C TYR A 478 2.07 -7.31 44.63
N LEU A 479 0.78 -7.10 44.39
CA LEU A 479 -0.12 -6.43 45.32
C LEU A 479 -1.22 -7.39 45.76
N GLU A 480 -1.59 -7.35 47.02
CA GLU A 480 -2.67 -8.17 47.59
C GLU A 480 -3.76 -7.28 48.20
N ASN A 481 -5.03 -7.52 47.86
CA ASN A 481 -6.15 -6.78 48.45
C ASN A 481 -6.68 -7.44 49.73
N ALA A 482 -7.59 -6.74 50.42
CA ALA A 482 -8.19 -7.22 51.67
C ALA A 482 -9.01 -8.52 51.52
N ALA A 483 -9.44 -8.85 50.30
CA ALA A 483 -10.16 -10.08 50.02
C ALA A 483 -9.22 -11.26 49.66
N GLY A 484 -7.90 -11.04 49.61
CA GLY A 484 -6.87 -12.07 49.38
C GLY A 484 -6.52 -12.32 47.91
N TYR A 485 -6.98 -11.49 46.98
CA TYR A 485 -6.55 -11.55 45.58
C TYR A 485 -5.21 -10.88 45.39
N GLU A 486 -4.35 -11.54 44.61
CA GLU A 486 -3.06 -11.00 44.19
C GLU A 486 -3.13 -10.51 42.75
N VAL A 487 -2.52 -9.36 42.49
CA VAL A 487 -2.23 -8.86 41.14
C VAL A 487 -0.73 -8.70 40.98
N GLU A 488 -0.25 -9.03 39.79
CA GLU A 488 1.11 -8.75 39.35
C GLU A 488 1.07 -7.61 38.32
N LEU A 489 1.82 -6.55 38.57
CA LEU A 489 2.00 -5.44 37.65
C LEU A 489 3.40 -5.52 37.07
N VAL A 490 3.54 -5.61 35.74
CA VAL A 490 4.83 -5.82 35.06
C VAL A 490 5.14 -4.64 34.16
N ALA A 491 6.26 -3.96 34.41
CA ALA A 491 6.79 -2.94 33.53
C ALA A 491 7.86 -3.51 32.56
N PRO A 492 8.03 -2.92 31.37
CA PRO A 492 9.07 -3.31 30.41
C PRO A 492 10.52 -3.07 30.87
#